data_AF-A0A2P2LZC3-F1
#
_entry.id   AF-A0A2P2LZC3-F1
#
_cell.length_a   1.000
_cell.length_b   1.000
_cell.length_c   1.000
_cell.angle_alpha   90.00
_cell.angle_beta   90.00
_cell.angle_gamma   90.00
#
_symmetry.space_group_name_H-M   'P 1'
#
loop_
_entity.id
_entity.type
_entity.pdbx_description
1 polymer ?
#
loop_
_entity_poly.entity_id
_entity_poly.type
_entity_poly.pdbx_seq_one_letter_code
_entity_poly.pdbx_strand_id
1 'polypeptide(L)'
;MNLDENQRMLSRALPNIHHVSDATMVISYTRGPFLFVFNFHPTNASERYVVGVEEAGEYQIILNTDEKKYGGQGLIKADQYLQRTSSKRADSLQNCLEVPLPCRTAQVYKLARILRI
;
A
#
# COMPACT_ATOMS: atom_id res chain seq x y z
N MET A 1 -12.58 5.79 -13.22
CA MET A 1 -11.52 4.94 -12.64
C MET A 1 -12.04 3.53 -12.68
N ASN A 2 -11.33 2.60 -13.34
CA ASN A 2 -11.86 1.26 -13.66
C ASN A 2 -10.99 0.18 -12.97
N LEU A 3 -10.57 0.44 -11.73
CA LEU A 3 -9.57 -0.38 -11.05
C LEU A 3 -10.06 -1.81 -10.85
N ASP A 4 -11.28 -1.98 -10.33
CA ASP A 4 -11.85 -3.31 -10.12
C ASP A 4 -12.17 -4.04 -11.44
N GLU A 5 -12.73 -3.33 -12.43
CA GLU A 5 -12.96 -3.90 -13.77
C GLU A 5 -11.68 -4.50 -14.37
N ASN A 6 -10.56 -3.79 -14.21
CA ASN A 6 -9.26 -4.19 -14.75
C ASN A 6 -8.53 -5.25 -13.91
N GLN A 7 -8.72 -5.25 -12.59
CA GLN A 7 -7.92 -6.07 -11.66
C GLN A 7 -8.71 -7.21 -10.99
N ARG A 8 -10.05 -7.17 -11.08
CA ARG A 8 -11.00 -8.09 -10.44
C ARG A 8 -10.72 -8.22 -8.94
N MET A 9 -10.56 -7.10 -8.25
CA MET A 9 -10.14 -7.06 -6.85
C MET A 9 -11.24 -7.59 -5.94
N LEU A 10 -12.49 -7.22 -6.23
CA LEU A 10 -13.67 -7.53 -5.42
C LEU A 10 -14.11 -8.99 -5.52
N SER A 11 -13.66 -9.73 -6.53
CA SER A 11 -14.02 -11.15 -6.74
C SER A 11 -12.92 -12.15 -6.37
N ARG A 12 -11.71 -11.69 -5.99
CA ARG A 12 -10.54 -12.57 -5.75
C ARG A 12 -10.57 -13.32 -4.43
N ALA A 13 -10.46 -12.58 -3.32
CA ALA A 13 -10.33 -13.14 -1.98
C ALA A 13 -11.06 -12.25 -0.99
N LEU A 14 -11.28 -12.73 0.24
CA LEU A 14 -11.69 -11.86 1.33
C LEU A 14 -10.52 -10.93 1.73
N PRO A 15 -10.81 -9.72 2.24
CA PRO A 15 -9.76 -8.86 2.76
C PRO A 15 -9.12 -9.46 4.02
N ASN A 16 -7.80 -9.41 4.11
CA ASN A 16 -7.02 -9.74 5.30
C ASN A 16 -6.47 -8.46 5.93
N ILE A 17 -7.17 -7.97 6.95
CA ILE A 17 -6.80 -6.76 7.69
C ILE A 17 -5.73 -7.13 8.70
N HIS A 18 -4.50 -6.65 8.47
CA HIS A 18 -3.33 -6.99 9.28
C HIS A 18 -2.72 -5.78 10.01
N HIS A 19 -3.10 -4.56 9.61
CA HIS A 19 -2.59 -3.34 10.21
C HIS A 19 -3.74 -2.37 10.51
N VAL A 20 -3.97 -2.11 11.79
CA VAL A 20 -4.93 -1.11 12.28
C VAL A 20 -4.26 -0.41 13.46
N SER A 21 -3.99 0.88 13.29
CA SER A 21 -3.29 1.67 14.29
C SER A 21 -4.04 2.97 14.57
N ASP A 22 -4.63 3.07 15.76
CA ASP A 22 -5.31 4.28 16.22
C ASP A 22 -4.33 5.45 16.41
N ALA A 23 -3.11 5.15 16.86
CA ALA A 23 -2.08 6.15 17.11
C ALA A 23 -1.61 6.85 15.82
N THR A 24 -1.50 6.10 14.71
CA THR A 24 -1.09 6.65 13.42
C THR A 24 -2.28 6.96 12.51
N MET A 25 -3.48 6.50 12.86
CA MET A 25 -4.68 6.53 12.02
C MET A 25 -4.45 5.89 10.65
N VAL A 26 -3.67 4.82 10.62
CA VAL A 26 -3.36 4.05 9.41
C VAL A 26 -4.04 2.70 9.46
N ILE A 27 -4.64 2.33 8.33
CA ILE A 27 -5.19 1.01 8.09
C ILE A 27 -4.50 0.43 6.86
N SER A 28 -4.05 -0.83 6.96
CA SER A 28 -3.60 -1.61 5.81
C SER A 28 -4.17 -3.02 5.83
N TYR A 29 -4.54 -3.50 4.63
CA TYR A 29 -5.05 -4.84 4.42
C TYR A 29 -4.62 -5.38 3.06
N THR A 30 -4.56 -6.71 2.94
CA THR A 30 -4.33 -7.37 1.65
C THR A 30 -5.61 -7.98 1.11
N ARG A 31 -5.68 -8.12 -0.22
CA ARG A 31 -6.76 -8.83 -0.91
C ARG A 31 -6.20 -9.50 -2.16
N GLY A 32 -5.90 -10.80 -2.07
CA GLY A 32 -5.13 -11.48 -3.12
C GLY A 32 -3.75 -10.82 -3.29
N PRO A 33 -3.31 -10.48 -4.52
CA PRO A 33 -1.99 -9.89 -4.76
C PRO A 33 -1.93 -8.38 -4.48
N PHE A 34 -2.96 -7.81 -3.86
CA PHE A 34 -3.10 -6.37 -3.65
C PHE A 34 -2.91 -6.01 -2.19
N LEU A 35 -2.19 -4.92 -1.95
CA LEU A 35 -2.03 -4.28 -0.65
C LEU A 35 -2.71 -2.91 -0.71
N PHE A 36 -3.61 -2.65 0.22
CA PHE A 36 -4.31 -1.38 0.35
C PHE A 36 -3.79 -0.67 1.60
N VAL A 37 -3.43 0.60 1.47
CA VAL A 37 -2.89 1.43 2.58
C VAL A 37 -3.66 2.74 2.62
N PHE A 38 -4.22 3.06 3.78
CA PHE A 38 -4.99 4.28 4.02
C PHE A 38 -4.37 5.06 5.18
N ASN A 39 -4.10 6.33 4.98
CA ASN A 39 -3.72 7.26 6.04
C ASN A 39 -4.86 8.24 6.28
N PHE A 40 -5.59 8.03 7.37
CA PHE A 40 -6.70 8.89 7.80
C PHE A 40 -6.25 10.04 8.70
N HIS A 41 -4.97 10.11 9.07
CA HIS A 41 -4.49 11.17 9.92
C HIS A 41 -4.72 12.53 9.25
N PRO A 42 -5.26 13.56 9.95
CA PRO A 42 -5.61 14.84 9.34
C PRO A 42 -4.39 15.61 8.82
N THR A 43 -3.26 15.51 9.53
CA THR A 43 -2.04 16.30 9.27
C THR A 43 -0.78 15.46 9.04
N ASN A 44 -0.55 14.39 9.81
CA ASN A 44 0.69 13.61 9.77
C ASN A 44 0.84 12.80 8.48
N ALA A 45 1.97 13.02 7.83
CA ALA A 45 2.48 12.22 6.73
C ALA A 45 3.74 11.48 7.18
N SER A 46 4.10 10.41 6.46
CA SER A 46 5.37 9.71 6.65
C SER A 46 6.02 9.44 5.30
N GLU A 47 7.33 9.63 5.19
CA GLU A 47 8.06 9.31 3.95
C GLU A 47 8.40 7.82 3.85
N ARG A 48 8.43 7.11 4.98
CA ARG A 48 8.84 5.70 5.09
C ARG A 48 7.96 4.96 6.09
N TYR A 49 6.65 4.94 5.84
CA TYR A 49 5.72 4.18 6.68
C TYR A 49 5.89 2.68 6.43
N VAL A 50 5.97 1.89 7.49
CA VAL A 50 6.18 0.43 7.39
C VAL A 50 4.85 -0.29 7.48
N VAL A 51 4.55 -1.15 6.50
CA VAL A 51 3.43 -2.09 6.52
C VAL A 51 3.93 -3.51 6.23
N GLY A 52 3.42 -4.50 6.96
CA GLY A 52 3.75 -5.90 6.76
C GLY A 52 3.14 -6.45 5.46
N VAL A 53 3.87 -7.35 4.80
CA VAL A 53 3.38 -8.12 3.64
C VAL A 53 3.84 -9.56 3.74
N GLU A 54 3.02 -10.49 3.24
CA GLU A 54 3.33 -11.92 3.26
C GLU A 54 4.41 -12.27 2.22
N GLU A 55 4.12 -11.96 0.96
CA GLU A 55 5.01 -12.27 -0.17
C GLU A 55 6.15 -11.27 -0.30
N ALA A 56 7.39 -11.79 -0.29
CA ALA A 56 8.58 -11.03 -0.65
C ALA A 56 8.57 -10.71 -2.16
N GLY A 57 8.79 -9.45 -2.52
CA GLY A 57 8.62 -9.05 -3.90
C GLY A 57 8.81 -7.57 -4.19
N GLU A 58 8.43 -7.21 -5.41
CA GLU A 58 8.29 -5.84 -5.88
C GLU A 58 6.81 -5.52 -6.03
N TYR A 59 6.39 -4.43 -5.38
CA TYR A 59 5.02 -3.96 -5.32
C TYR A 59 4.90 -2.66 -6.09
N GLN A 60 3.98 -2.60 -7.05
CA GLN A 60 3.75 -1.43 -7.87
C GLN A 60 2.47 -0.71 -7.44
N ILE A 61 2.53 0.62 -7.26
CA ILE A 61 1.34 1.47 -7.09
C ILE A 61 0.49 1.40 -8.36
N ILE A 62 -0.73 0.90 -8.23
CA ILE A 62 -1.75 0.87 -9.30
C ILE A 62 -2.87 1.88 -9.08
N LEU A 63 -2.96 2.43 -7.87
CA LEU A 63 -3.80 3.57 -7.54
C LEU A 63 -3.11 4.42 -6.47
N ASN A 64 -3.09 5.73 -6.67
CA ASN A 64 -2.66 6.73 -5.70
C ASN A 64 -3.66 7.88 -5.70
N THR A 65 -4.40 8.07 -4.61
CA THR A 65 -5.39 9.15 -4.54
C THR A 65 -4.77 10.54 -4.40
N ASP A 66 -3.48 10.64 -4.11
CA ASP A 66 -2.75 11.91 -4.05
C ASP A 66 -2.40 12.46 -5.44
N GLU A 67 -2.66 11.72 -6.53
CA GLU A 67 -2.40 12.21 -7.88
C GLU A 67 -3.25 13.46 -8.22
N LYS A 68 -2.67 14.40 -8.95
CA LYS A 68 -3.32 15.67 -9.34
C LYS A 68 -4.64 15.48 -10.08
N LYS A 69 -4.77 14.43 -10.90
CA LYS A 69 -6.00 14.08 -11.62
C LYS A 69 -7.17 13.72 -10.69
N TYR A 70 -6.90 13.38 -9.44
CA TYR A 70 -7.90 13.13 -8.39
C TYR A 70 -8.03 14.31 -7.41
N GLY A 71 -7.40 15.45 -7.69
CA GLY A 71 -7.39 16.62 -6.81
C GLY A 71 -6.36 16.56 -5.67
N GLY A 72 -5.46 15.57 -5.68
CA GLY A 72 -4.42 15.44 -4.67
C GLY A 72 -3.24 16.39 -4.83
N GLN A 73 -2.24 16.26 -3.95
CA GLN A 73 -1.08 17.14 -3.91
C GLN A 73 0.07 16.70 -4.85
N GLY A 74 0.08 15.45 -5.30
CA GLY A 74 1.10 14.90 -6.21
C GLY A 74 2.48 14.79 -5.55
N LEU A 75 2.49 14.43 -4.26
CA LEU A 75 3.70 14.31 -3.44
C LEU A 75 4.48 13.05 -3.78
N ILE A 76 3.78 11.94 -4.03
CA ILE A 76 4.41 10.68 -4.43
C ILE A 76 4.87 10.78 -5.89
N LYS A 77 6.17 10.62 -6.12
CA LYS A 77 6.80 10.74 -7.43
C LYS A 77 6.87 9.40 -8.17
N ALA A 78 7.03 9.44 -9.49
CA ALA A 78 6.95 8.25 -10.34
C ALA A 78 8.02 7.19 -10.04
N ASP A 79 9.21 7.60 -9.61
CA ASP A 79 10.28 6.73 -9.13
C ASP A 79 9.94 6.00 -7.82
N GLN A 80 8.95 6.49 -7.07
CA GLN A 80 8.43 5.85 -5.86
C GLN A 80 7.26 4.89 -6.14
N TYR A 81 6.86 4.67 -7.40
CA TYR A 81 5.74 3.77 -7.72
C TYR A 81 6.12 2.29 -7.63
N LEU A 82 7.40 1.94 -7.64
CA LEU A 82 7.87 0.57 -7.46
C LEU A 82 8.62 0.46 -6.14
N GLN A 83 8.09 -0.35 -5.23
CA GLN A 83 8.66 -0.57 -3.90
C GLN A 83 9.10 -2.01 -3.76
N ARG A 84 10.26 -2.25 -3.13
CA ARG A 84 10.79 -3.59 -2.87
C ARG A 84 10.61 -3.92 -1.40
N THR A 85 10.22 -5.15 -1.12
CA THR A 85 10.10 -5.63 0.26
C THR A 85 11.47 -5.71 0.92
N SER A 86 11.50 -5.52 2.24
CA SER A 86 12.64 -5.87 3.08
C SER A 86 12.27 -7.04 4.02
N SER A 87 13.24 -7.90 4.33
CA SER A 87 13.05 -9.03 5.26
C SER A 87 13.14 -8.56 6.72
N LYS A 88 12.19 -7.70 7.10
CA LYS A 88 12.02 -7.17 8.46
C LYS A 88 10.60 -7.47 8.91
N ARG A 89 10.44 -7.98 10.14
CA ARG A 89 9.12 -8.30 10.68
C ARG A 89 8.32 -7.02 10.95
N ALA A 90 7.08 -7.00 10.50
CA ALA A 90 6.08 -5.98 10.78
C ALA A 90 4.68 -6.62 10.69
N ASP A 91 3.73 -6.17 11.51
CA ASP A 91 2.34 -6.67 11.50
C ASP A 91 2.22 -8.21 11.60
N SER A 92 3.11 -8.84 12.39
CA SER A 92 3.23 -10.31 12.51
C SER A 92 3.62 -11.04 11.21
N LEU A 93 4.01 -10.32 10.17
CA LEU A 93 4.48 -10.84 8.88
C LEU A 93 6.01 -10.81 8.79
N GLN A 94 6.59 -11.64 7.93
CA GLN A 94 8.04 -11.80 7.80
C GLN A 94 8.69 -10.69 6.97
N ASN A 95 7.94 -10.13 6.03
CA ASN A 95 8.40 -9.09 5.12
C ASN A 95 7.61 -7.79 5.38
N CYS A 96 8.19 -6.66 4.99
CA CYS A 96 7.50 -5.38 5.03
C CYS A 96 7.81 -4.53 3.80
N LEU A 97 6.95 -3.54 3.56
CA LEU A 97 7.13 -2.50 2.57
C LEU A 97 7.28 -1.16 3.29
N GLU A 98 8.27 -0.37 2.89
CA GLU A 98 8.38 1.03 3.30
C GLU A 98 7.74 1.90 2.21
N VAL A 99 6.74 2.69 2.58
CA VAL A 99 5.94 3.47 1.62
C VAL A 99 5.89 4.96 1.98
N PRO A 100 5.96 5.87 1.01
CA PRO A 100 5.57 7.25 1.24
C PRO A 100 4.06 7.30 1.47
N LEU A 101 3.63 8.00 2.51
CA LEU A 101 2.25 7.98 2.96
C LEU A 101 1.80 9.38 3.42
N PRO A 102 1.38 10.24 2.47
CA PRO A 102 0.82 11.55 2.79
C PRO A 102 -0.47 11.46 3.61
N CYS A 103 -0.80 12.51 4.36
CA CYS A 103 -2.02 12.57 5.16
C CYS A 103 -3.28 12.57 4.28
N ARG A 104 -4.34 11.91 4.75
CA ARG A 104 -5.64 11.81 4.03
C ARG A 104 -5.52 11.21 2.63
N THR A 105 -4.72 10.15 2.48
CA THR A 105 -4.53 9.47 1.19
C THR A 105 -4.81 7.97 1.27
N ALA A 106 -5.09 7.38 0.12
CA ALA A 106 -5.15 5.94 -0.08
C ALA A 106 -4.26 5.53 -1.25
N GLN A 107 -3.60 4.39 -1.09
CA GLN A 107 -2.73 3.79 -2.08
C GLN A 107 -3.09 2.31 -2.23
N VAL A 108 -3.01 1.82 -3.47
CA VAL A 108 -3.17 0.40 -3.76
C VAL A 108 -1.95 -0.08 -4.53
N TYR A 109 -1.30 -1.09 -3.96
CA TYR A 109 -0.15 -1.76 -4.55
C TYR A 109 -0.56 -3.12 -5.09
N LYS A 110 0.09 -3.53 -6.18
CA LYS A 110 0.01 -4.88 -6.75
C LYS A 110 1.38 -5.52 -6.69
N LEU A 111 1.46 -6.76 -6.20
CA LEU A 111 2.65 -7.57 -6.31
C LEU A 111 2.95 -7.83 -7.81
N ALA A 112 4.01 -7.20 -8.31
CA ALA A 112 4.44 -7.25 -9.70
C ALA A 112 5.44 -8.39 -9.95
N ARG A 113 6.32 -8.65 -8.99
CA ARG A 113 7.33 -9.71 -9.07
C ARG A 113 7.60 -10.33 -7.70
N ILE A 114 7.55 -11.65 -7.61
CA ILE A 114 7.96 -12.39 -6.39
C ILE A 114 9.48 -12.51 -6.40
N LEU A 115 10.11 -12.18 -5.28
CA LEU A 115 11.52 -12.45 -5.05
C LEU A 115 11.62 -13.81 -4.34
N ARG A 116 11.98 -14.85 -5.10
CA ARG A 116 12.31 -16.15 -4.52
C ARG A 116 13.66 -16.02 -3.84
N ILE A 117 13.65 -16.19 -2.52
CA ILE A 117 14.85 -16.34 -1.68
C ILE A 117 15.17 -17.83 -1.63
#